data_AF-A0A4V3C530-F1
#
_entry.id   AF-A0A4V3C530-F1
#
_cell.length_a   1.000
_cell.length_b   1.000
_cell.length_c   1.000
_cell.angle_alpha   90.00
_cell.angle_beta   90.00
_cell.angle_gamma   90.00
#
_symmetry.space_group_name_H-M   'P 1'
#
loop_
_entity.id
_entity.type
_entity.pdbx_description
1 polymer ?
#
loop_
_entity_poly.entity_id
_entity_poly.type
_entity_poly.pdbx_seq_one_letter_code
_entity_poly.pdbx_strand_id
1 'polypeptide(L)'
;METKPYRLLMNAAGQLLQQHAFDHLTDEKLVRMSSCLHKLMQPLVAAEKRSVEKELLNYCREANLFIETATPQSLHQWYAAMSCFGEPVMSILEEAE
;
A
#
# COMPACT_ATOMS: atom_id res chain seq x y z
N MET A 1 -11.82 8.06 -15.41
CA MET A 1 -11.41 6.66 -15.11
C MET A 1 -10.37 6.72 -14.01
N GLU A 2 -10.67 6.20 -12.82
CA GLU A 2 -9.61 5.93 -11.84
C GLU A 2 -8.57 5.06 -12.53
N THR A 3 -7.31 5.52 -12.56
CA THR A 3 -6.28 4.75 -13.26
C THR A 3 -6.14 3.40 -12.55
N LYS A 4 -6.13 2.32 -13.33
CA LYS A 4 -6.02 0.93 -12.86
C LYS A 4 -4.96 0.73 -11.76
N PRO A 5 -3.79 1.40 -11.78
CA PRO A 5 -2.81 1.36 -10.69
C PRO A 5 -3.32 1.78 -9.31
N TYR A 6 -4.14 2.82 -9.21
CA TYR A 6 -4.64 3.32 -7.92
C TYR A 6 -5.55 2.32 -7.22
N ARG A 7 -6.46 1.72 -7.99
CA ARG A 7 -7.36 0.69 -7.45
C ARG A 7 -6.57 -0.55 -7.00
N LEU A 8 -5.51 -0.91 -7.71
CA LEU A 8 -4.63 -2.01 -7.28
C LEU A 8 -3.93 -1.68 -5.95
N LEU A 9 -3.35 -0.49 -5.83
CA LEU A 9 -2.68 -0.04 -4.59
C LEU A 9 -3.64 0.00 -3.41
N MET A 10 -4.80 0.62 -3.58
CA MET A 10 -5.80 0.72 -2.50
C MET A 10 -6.30 -0.63 -2.05
N ASN A 11 -6.57 -1.55 -2.98
CA ASN A 11 -7.02 -2.90 -2.66
C ASN A 11 -5.95 -3.67 -1.89
N ALA A 12 -4.71 -3.64 -2.38
CA ALA A 12 -3.62 -4.37 -1.74
C ALA A 12 -3.25 -3.76 -0.37
N ALA A 13 -3.22 -2.43 -0.24
CA ALA A 13 -3.00 -1.73 1.03
C ALA A 13 -4.11 -2.04 2.04
N GLY A 14 -5.37 -2.03 1.61
CA GLY A 14 -6.51 -2.38 2.45
C GLY A 14 -6.46 -3.82 2.95
N GLN A 15 -6.04 -4.75 2.10
CA GLN A 15 -5.90 -6.15 2.49
C GLN A 15 -4.75 -6.37 3.48
N LEU A 16 -3.58 -5.76 3.24
CA LEU A 16 -2.47 -5.82 4.19
C LEU A 16 -2.81 -5.15 5.54
N LEU A 17 -3.63 -4.10 5.52
CA LEU A 17 -4.17 -3.47 6.73
C LEU A 17 -5.06 -4.43 7.52
N GLN A 18 -5.94 -5.18 6.85
CA GLN A 18 -6.74 -6.22 7.51
C GLN A 18 -5.90 -7.39 8.02
N GLN A 19 -4.73 -7.61 7.44
CA GLN A 19 -3.79 -8.64 7.86
C GLN A 19 -2.85 -8.16 8.95
N HIS A 20 -3.00 -6.95 9.51
CA HIS A 20 -2.10 -6.44 10.56
C HIS A 20 -0.67 -6.16 10.09
N ALA A 21 -0.43 -5.99 8.78
CA ALA A 21 0.90 -5.69 8.23
C ALA A 21 1.44 -4.34 8.73
N PHE A 22 0.55 -3.46 9.21
CA PHE A 22 0.87 -2.11 9.65
C PHE A 22 0.71 -1.90 11.16
N ASP A 23 0.41 -2.93 11.95
CA ASP A 23 0.14 -2.78 13.40
C ASP A 23 1.34 -2.30 14.21
N HIS A 24 2.54 -2.41 13.63
CA HIS A 24 3.77 -1.86 14.20
C HIS A 24 3.92 -0.34 13.96
N LEU A 25 3.12 0.25 13.08
CA LEU A 25 3.09 1.70 12.85
C LEU A 25 2.39 2.39 14.02
N THR A 26 2.73 3.67 14.22
CA THR A 26 2.05 4.48 15.23
C THR A 26 0.60 4.75 14.83
N ASP A 27 -0.27 4.96 15.83
CA ASP A 27 -1.68 5.32 15.61
C ASP A 27 -1.83 6.52 14.65
N GLU A 28 -0.94 7.52 14.76
CA GLU A 28 -0.93 8.66 13.86
C GLU A 28 -0.72 8.25 12.40
N LYS A 29 0.22 7.34 12.12
CA LYS A 29 0.46 6.84 10.77
C LYS A 29 -0.73 6.02 10.26
N LEU A 30 -1.33 5.17 11.10
CA LEU A 30 -2.51 4.39 10.74
C LEU A 30 -3.72 5.27 10.40
N VAL A 31 -3.93 6.34 11.17
CA VAL A 31 -4.97 7.33 10.91
C VAL A 31 -4.70 8.07 9.59
N ARG A 32 -3.46 8.51 9.35
CA ARG A 32 -3.09 9.19 8.10
C ARG A 32 -3.18 8.28 6.89
N MET A 33 -2.77 7.02 7.01
CA MET A 33 -2.89 6.01 5.96
C MET A 33 -4.36 5.78 5.59
N SER A 34 -5.23 5.61 6.60
CA SER A 34 -6.68 5.50 6.41
C SER A 34 -7.27 6.75 5.74
N SER A 35 -6.80 7.94 6.15
CA SER A 35 -7.17 9.21 5.52
C SER A 35 -6.76 9.26 4.05
N CYS A 36 -5.56 8.78 3.70
CA CYS A 36 -5.09 8.72 2.32
C CYS A 36 -5.98 7.81 1.46
N LEU A 37 -6.31 6.62 1.96
CA LEU A 37 -7.24 5.70 1.28
C LEU A 37 -8.59 6.37 1.03
N HIS A 38 -9.14 7.05 2.03
CA HIS A 38 -10.43 7.73 1.90
C HIS A 38 -10.37 8.90 0.91
N LYS A 39 -9.32 9.73 0.96
CA LYS A 39 -9.12 10.86 0.03
C LYS A 39 -9.00 10.39 -1.42
N LEU A 40 -8.33 9.26 -1.67
CA LEU A 40 -8.19 8.72 -3.02
C LEU A 40 -9.50 8.18 -3.63
N MET A 41 -10.52 7.91 -2.80
CA MET A 41 -11.88 7.59 -3.27
C MET A 41 -12.67 8.83 -3.71
N GLN A 42 -12.22 10.03 -3.34
CA GLN A 42 -12.89 11.28 -3.65
C GLN A 42 -12.38 11.89 -4.96
N PRO A 43 -13.19 12.73 -5.63
CA PRO A 43 -12.73 13.50 -6.78
C PRO A 43 -11.71 14.56 -6.33
N LEU A 44 -10.42 14.26 -6.48
CA LEU A 44 -9.30 15.16 -6.21
C LEU A 44 -8.76 15.80 -7.49
N VAL A 45 -8.23 17.02 -7.38
CA VAL A 45 -7.42 17.59 -8.48
C VAL A 45 -6.09 16.83 -8.61
N ALA A 46 -5.50 16.83 -9.81
CA ALA A 46 -4.33 16.00 -10.10
C ALA A 46 -3.13 16.22 -9.15
N ALA A 47 -2.91 17.46 -8.71
CA ALA A 47 -1.82 17.80 -7.79
C ALA A 47 -2.06 17.21 -6.38
N GLU A 48 -3.26 17.38 -5.83
CA GLU A 48 -3.65 16.80 -4.53
C GLU A 48 -3.59 15.28 -4.57
N LYS A 49 -4.11 14.69 -5.65
CA LYS A 49 -4.08 13.24 -5.85
C LYS A 49 -2.66 12.68 -5.79
N ARG A 50 -1.71 13.31 -6.48
CA ARG A 50 -0.29 12.90 -6.46
C ARG A 50 0.34 13.05 -5.08
N SER A 51 -0.04 14.07 -4.31
CA SER A 51 0.44 14.26 -2.93
C SER A 51 -0.07 13.15 -2.02
N VAL A 52 -1.36 12.84 -2.06
CA VAL A 52 -1.98 11.79 -1.25
C VAL A 52 -1.45 10.40 -1.64
N GLU A 53 -1.23 10.18 -2.94
CA GLU A 53 -0.60 8.97 -3.46
C GLU A 53 0.81 8.77 -2.88
N LYS A 54 1.66 9.81 -2.93
CA LYS A 54 3.02 9.73 -2.41
C LYS A 54 3.03 9.45 -0.90
N GLU A 55 2.10 10.05 -0.16
CA GLU A 55 1.92 9.80 1.27
C GLU A 55 1.50 8.35 1.53
N LEU A 56 0.53 7.82 0.79
CA LEU A 56 0.12 6.42 0.90
C LEU A 56 1.27 5.45 0.57
N LEU A 57 2.00 5.69 -0.51
CA LEU A 57 3.16 4.86 -0.91
C LEU A 57 4.25 4.84 0.16
N ASN A 58 4.48 5.95 0.87
CA ASN A 58 5.42 5.97 1.97
C ASN A 58 5.00 5.02 3.09
N TYR A 59 3.72 5.00 3.47
CA TYR A 59 3.23 4.03 4.46
C TYR A 59 3.29 2.59 3.95
N CYS A 60 2.98 2.38 2.67
CA CYS A 60 3.09 1.08 2.03
C CYS A 60 4.51 0.52 2.13
N ARG A 61 5.55 1.33 1.93
CA ARG A 61 6.94 0.88 2.08
C ARG A 61 7.29 0.39 3.49
N GLU A 62 6.53 0.82 4.50
CA GLU A 62 6.72 0.37 5.88
C GLU A 62 5.92 -0.90 6.22
N ALA A 63 5.18 -1.49 5.28
CA ALA A 63 4.43 -2.72 5.54
C ALA A 63 5.35 -3.88 5.99
N ASN A 64 5.01 -4.51 7.12
CA ASN A 64 5.65 -5.77 7.49
C ASN A 64 4.99 -6.91 6.71
N LEU A 65 5.68 -7.40 5.67
CA LEU A 65 5.19 -8.45 4.77
C LEU A 65 5.43 -9.87 5.30
N PHE A 66 6.18 -10.02 6.40
CA PHE A 66 6.56 -11.31 6.98
C PHE A 66 5.67 -11.74 8.16
N ILE A 67 4.51 -11.11 8.30
CA ILE A 67 3.50 -11.47 9.29
C ILE A 67 2.85 -12.81 8.94
N GLU A 68 2.49 -13.61 9.95
CA GLU A 68 1.86 -14.93 9.76
C GLU A 68 0.50 -14.85 9.03
N THR A 69 -0.14 -13.67 9.09
CA THR A 69 -1.44 -13.36 8.51
C THR A 69 -1.35 -12.92 7.04
N ALA A 70 -0.17 -12.57 6.52
CA ALA A 70 0.02 -12.25 5.11
C ALA A 70 -0.08 -13.52 4.27
N THR A 71 -0.90 -13.48 3.22
CA THR A 71 -1.09 -14.63 2.33
C THR A 71 -0.25 -14.45 1.07
N PRO A 72 0.18 -15.53 0.40
CA PRO A 72 0.88 -15.41 -0.88
C PRO A 72 0.11 -14.57 -1.91
N GLN A 73 -1.23 -14.65 -1.87
CA GLN A 73 -2.08 -13.84 -2.73
C GLN A 73 -2.01 -12.34 -2.39
N SER A 74 -2.10 -11.95 -1.12
CA SER A 74 -2.03 -10.54 -0.73
C SER A 74 -0.64 -9.95 -1.04
N LEU A 75 0.41 -10.73 -0.84
CA LEU A 75 1.77 -10.38 -1.24
C LEU A 75 1.89 -10.18 -2.75
N HIS A 76 1.38 -11.10 -3.57
CA HIS A 76 1.37 -10.92 -5.03
C HIS A 76 0.59 -9.68 -5.47
N GLN A 77 -0.57 -9.41 -4.87
CA GLN A 77 -1.36 -8.23 -5.16
C GLN A 77 -0.62 -6.95 -4.76
N TRP A 78 0.07 -6.98 -3.62
CA TRP A 78 0.92 -5.90 -3.17
C TRP A 78 2.07 -5.63 -4.11
N TYR A 79 2.81 -6.68 -4.49
CA TYR A 79 3.92 -6.59 -5.42
C TYR A 79 3.50 -6.06 -6.79
N ALA A 80 2.37 -6.55 -7.32
CA ALA A 80 1.81 -6.04 -8.57
C ALA A 80 1.42 -4.56 -8.45
N ALA A 81 0.84 -4.14 -7.33
CA ALA A 81 0.50 -2.74 -7.09
C ALA A 81 1.77 -1.87 -7.01
N MET A 82 2.73 -2.21 -6.16
CA MET A 82 3.97 -1.46 -5.94
C MET A 82 4.80 -1.32 -7.23
N SER A 83 4.84 -2.38 -8.06
CA SER A 83 5.51 -2.36 -9.36
C SER A 83 4.92 -1.32 -10.33
N CYS A 84 3.61 -1.03 -10.24
CA CYS A 84 2.98 0.01 -11.07
C CYS A 84 3.50 1.42 -10.76
N PHE A 85 4.10 1.62 -9.58
CA PHE A 85 4.65 2.90 -9.13
C PHE A 85 6.18 2.96 -9.20
N GLY A 86 6.82 1.93 -9.78
CA GLY A 86 8.27 1.87 -9.93
C GLY A 86 9.01 1.56 -8.62
N GLU A 87 8.32 1.02 -7.62
CA GLU A 87 8.95 0.60 -6.37
C GLU A 87 9.75 -0.69 -6.59
N PRO A 88 11.02 -0.76 -6.14
CA PRO A 88 11.83 -1.96 -6.25
C PRO A 88 11.28 -3.02 -5.29
N VAL A 89 10.56 -3.98 -5.85
CA VAL A 89 9.93 -5.09 -5.10
C VAL A 89 10.91 -6.26 -4.87
N MET A 90 12.02 -6.29 -5.60
CA MET A 90 12.82 -7.50 -5.84
C MET A 90 13.92 -7.80 -4.80
N SER A 91 13.96 -7.13 -3.64
CA SER A 91 14.97 -7.42 -2.62
C SER A 91 14.48 -8.27 -1.44
N ILE A 92 13.20 -8.63 -1.40
CA ILE A 92 12.59 -9.30 -0.22
C ILE A 92 12.40 -10.82 -0.45
N LEU A 93 12.45 -11.29 -1.70
CA LEU A 93 12.25 -12.71 -2.04
C LEU A 93 13.55 -13.52 -2.16
N GLU A 94 14.72 -12.88 -2.33
CA GLU A 94 16.01 -13.58 -2.46
C GLU A 94 16.64 -14.00 -1.11
N GLU A 95 16.10 -13.59 0.03
CA GLU A 95 16.61 -14.00 1.36
C GLU A 95 15.85 -15.20 1.97
N ALA A 96 14.94 -15.83 1.23
CA ALA A 96 14.13 -16.96 1.69
C ALA A 96 14.55 -18.32 1.10
N GLU A 97 15.79 -18.45 0.63
CA GLU A 97 16.37 -19.72 0.15
C GLU A 97 17.52 -20.22 1.04
#